data_AF-A0A9D1JNN5-F1
#
_entry.id   AF-A0A9D1JNN5-F1
#
_cell.length_a   1.000
_cell.length_b   1.000
_cell.length_c   1.000
_cell.angle_alpha   90.00
_cell.angle_beta   90.00
_cell.angle_gamma   90.00
#
_symmetry.space_group_name_H-M   'P 1'
#
loop_
_entity.id
_entity.type
_entity.pdbx_description
1 polymer ?
#
loop_
_entity_poly.entity_id
_entity_poly.type
_entity_poly.pdbx_seq_one_letter_code
_entity_poly.pdbx_strand_id
1 'polypeptide(L)'
;MAISNIQETLLMYTKQKSMLNEKIGNVMFQIMNATRENAEIQQKYNDKQQYYYYEYYDSEDQTVYQEVMEQLEKDREYELANLNSWESQLEVDKNNYETRLNEVTTFESTWTKLLQNNIKSDFTYGGASQ
;
A
#
# COMPACT_ATOMS: atom_id res chain seq x y z
N MET A 1 21.31 -31.19 -9.62
CA MET A 1 21.44 -29.71 -9.64
C MET A 1 22.47 -29.38 -8.57
N ALA A 2 23.49 -28.55 -8.85
CA ALA A 2 24.50 -28.25 -7.84
C ALA A 2 23.86 -27.50 -6.66
N ILE A 3 24.29 -27.81 -5.42
CA ILE A 3 23.86 -27.12 -4.19
C ILE A 3 24.01 -25.59 -4.34
N SER A 4 25.08 -25.14 -5.00
CA SER A 4 25.33 -23.72 -5.33
C SER A 4 24.18 -23.07 -6.13
N ASN A 5 23.61 -23.75 -7.12
CA ASN A 5 22.51 -23.20 -7.92
C ASN A 5 21.23 -23.04 -7.08
N ILE A 6 20.99 -23.97 -6.15
CA ILE A 6 19.86 -23.91 -5.21
C ILE A 6 20.04 -22.73 -4.25
N GLN A 7 21.26 -22.54 -3.73
CA GLN A 7 21.58 -21.42 -2.83
C GLN A 7 21.45 -20.06 -3.52
N GLU A 8 21.89 -19.93 -4.78
CA GLU A 8 21.73 -18.71 -5.57
C GLU A 8 20.24 -18.39 -5.82
N THR A 9 19.45 -19.42 -6.14
CA THR A 9 17.99 -19.28 -6.30
C THR A 9 17.32 -18.82 -5.01
N LEU A 10 17.73 -19.37 -3.86
CA LEU A 10 17.23 -18.92 -2.55
C LEU A 10 17.61 -17.47 -2.24
N LEU A 11 18.85 -17.07 -2.54
CA LEU A 11 19.29 -15.68 -2.37
C LEU A 11 18.45 -14.71 -3.21
N MET A 12 18.10 -15.12 -4.44
CA MET A 12 17.20 -14.35 -5.29
C MET A 12 15.81 -14.18 -4.65
N TYR A 13 15.22 -15.25 -4.09
CA TYR A 13 13.93 -15.14 -3.40
C TYR A 13 14.00 -14.25 -2.15
N THR A 14 15.06 -14.35 -1.35
CA THR A 14 15.28 -13.45 -0.20
C THR A 14 15.30 -11.99 -0.63
N LYS A 15 16.01 -11.67 -1.72
CA LYS A 15 16.05 -10.32 -2.28
C LYS A 15 14.66 -9.86 -2.75
N GLN A 16 13.93 -10.73 -3.44
CA GLN A 16 12.57 -10.43 -3.90
C GLN A 16 11.61 -10.14 -2.74
N LYS A 17 11.67 -10.91 -1.65
CA LYS A 17 10.85 -10.66 -0.44
C LYS A 17 11.16 -9.29 0.17
N SER A 18 12.45 -8.94 0.29
CA SER A 18 12.86 -7.63 0.80
C SER A 18 12.27 -6.49 -0.03
N MET A 19 12.38 -6.58 -1.37
CA MET A 19 11.84 -5.58 -2.28
C MET A 19 10.30 -5.49 -2.21
N LEU A 20 9.60 -6.62 -2.06
CA LEU A 20 8.15 -6.63 -1.93
C LEU A 20 7.70 -6.01 -0.60
N ASN A 21 8.38 -6.31 0.51
CA ASN A 21 8.09 -5.71 1.80
C ASN A 21 8.30 -4.19 1.80
N GLU A 22 9.36 -3.70 1.15
CA GLU A 22 9.59 -2.27 0.97
C GLU A 22 8.43 -1.61 0.20
N LYS A 23 7.99 -2.22 -0.90
CA LYS A 23 6.84 -1.72 -1.68
C LYS A 23 5.56 -1.69 -0.86
N ILE A 24 5.26 -2.75 -0.10
CA ILE A 24 4.11 -2.79 0.80
C ILE A 24 4.19 -1.67 1.83
N GLY A 25 5.34 -1.48 2.46
CA GLY A 25 5.57 -0.40 3.43
C GLY A 25 5.35 0.99 2.83
N ASN A 26 5.84 1.23 1.62
CA ASN A 26 5.62 2.49 0.91
C ASN A 26 4.15 2.74 0.60
N VAL A 27 3.41 1.73 0.15
CA VAL A 27 1.96 1.84 -0.11
C VAL A 27 1.19 2.11 1.19
N MET A 28 1.52 1.41 2.27
CA MET A 28 0.90 1.65 3.59
C MET A 28 1.15 3.08 4.08
N PHE A 29 2.35 3.61 3.87
CA PHE A 29 2.66 5.01 4.19
C PHE A 29 1.82 5.99 3.35
N GLN A 30 1.61 5.70 2.07
CA GLN A 30 0.76 6.51 1.21
C GLN A 30 -0.70 6.49 1.65
N ILE A 31 -1.25 5.32 2.01
CA ILE A 31 -2.60 5.19 2.58
C ILE A 31 -2.74 6.03 3.86
N MET A 32 -1.74 5.97 4.75
CA MET A 32 -1.75 6.78 5.97
C MET A 32 -1.76 8.29 5.67
N ASN A 33 -1.02 8.74 4.64
CA ASN A 33 -1.04 10.13 4.23
C ASN A 33 -2.37 10.54 3.61
N ALA A 34 -3.00 9.67 2.81
CA ALA A 34 -4.32 9.91 2.25
C ALA A 34 -5.38 10.06 3.36
N THR A 35 -5.32 9.25 4.42
CA THR A 35 -6.18 9.42 5.59
C THR A 35 -5.98 10.79 6.27
N ARG A 36 -4.75 11.29 6.34
CA ARG A 36 -4.48 12.65 6.84
C ARG A 36 -5.07 13.71 5.92
N GLU A 37 -4.89 13.55 4.61
CA GLU A 37 -5.41 14.47 3.60
C GLU A 37 -6.95 14.56 3.66
N ASN A 38 -7.64 13.45 3.90
CA ASN A 38 -9.09 13.44 4.12
C ASN A 38 -9.50 14.35 5.30
N ALA A 39 -8.81 14.22 6.43
CA ALA A 39 -9.05 15.07 7.59
C ALA A 39 -8.77 16.55 7.30
N GLU A 40 -7.72 16.84 6.53
CA GLU A 40 -7.39 18.21 6.10
C GLU A 40 -8.44 18.79 5.15
N ILE A 41 -8.98 18.01 4.21
CA ILE A 41 -10.08 18.43 3.33
C ILE A 41 -11.31 18.78 4.15
N GLN A 42 -11.68 17.92 5.11
CA GLN A 42 -12.83 18.18 5.98
C GLN A 42 -12.62 19.44 6.83
N GLN A 43 -11.41 19.64 7.37
CA GLN A 43 -11.10 20.83 8.14
C GLN A 43 -11.20 22.09 7.28
N LYS A 44 -10.60 22.11 6.08
CA LYS A 44 -10.67 23.24 5.16
C LYS A 44 -12.11 23.58 4.77
N TYR A 45 -12.95 22.56 4.55
CA TYR A 45 -14.36 22.75 4.28
C TYR A 45 -15.07 23.42 5.47
N ASN A 46 -14.85 22.93 6.70
CA ASN A 46 -15.44 23.51 7.91
C ASN A 46 -15.02 24.98 8.12
N ASP A 47 -13.73 25.27 7.92
CA ASP A 47 -13.18 26.63 8.07
C ASP A 47 -13.81 27.60 7.06
N LYS A 48 -13.94 27.17 5.80
CA LYS A 48 -14.59 27.98 4.75
C LYS A 48 -16.09 28.17 5.01
N GLN A 49 -16.79 27.11 5.42
CA GLN A 49 -18.20 27.18 5.78
C GLN A 49 -18.43 28.19 6.91
N GLN A 50 -17.59 28.15 7.95
CA GLN A 50 -17.68 29.09 9.07
C GLN A 50 -17.42 30.53 8.61
N TYR A 51 -16.40 30.74 7.77
CA TYR A 51 -16.08 32.05 7.21
C TYR A 51 -17.28 32.65 6.46
N TYR A 52 -17.83 31.91 5.49
CA TYR A 52 -18.94 32.42 4.69
C TYR A 52 -20.24 32.56 5.49
N TYR A 53 -20.48 31.72 6.49
CA TYR A 53 -21.61 31.89 7.40
C TYR A 53 -21.60 33.28 8.06
N TYR A 54 -20.44 33.73 8.57
CA TYR A 54 -20.33 35.04 9.20
C TYR A 54 -20.30 36.19 8.19
N GLU A 55 -19.68 36.00 7.03
CA GLU A 55 -19.61 37.01 5.97
C GLU A 55 -21.02 37.41 5.48
N TYR A 56 -21.93 36.43 5.38
CA TYR A 56 -23.29 36.64 4.89
C TYR A 56 -24.35 36.68 6.02
N TYR A 57 -23.95 36.66 7.30
CA TYR A 57 -24.87 36.53 8.44
C TYR A 57 -25.95 37.62 8.47
N ASP A 58 -25.57 38.87 8.22
CA ASP A 58 -26.49 40.03 8.19
C ASP A 58 -26.88 40.42 6.74
N SER A 59 -26.61 39.56 5.75
CA SER A 59 -26.95 39.87 4.36
C SER A 59 -28.46 39.77 4.11
N GLU A 60 -29.03 40.77 3.42
CA GLU A 60 -30.45 40.77 3.03
C GLU A 60 -30.75 39.78 1.89
N ASP A 61 -29.73 39.42 1.10
CA ASP A 61 -29.82 38.47 -0.01
C ASP A 61 -28.98 37.21 0.28
N GLN A 62 -29.68 36.14 0.68
CA GLN A 62 -29.06 34.84 0.98
C GLN A 62 -28.74 33.99 -0.26
N THR A 63 -29.13 34.43 -1.46
CA THR A 63 -28.95 33.65 -2.70
C THR A 63 -27.47 33.37 -2.95
N VAL A 64 -26.63 34.41 -2.79
CA VAL A 64 -25.18 34.31 -2.97
C VAL A 64 -24.55 33.35 -1.95
N TYR A 65 -25.01 33.37 -0.70
CA TYR A 65 -24.56 32.44 0.32
C TYR A 65 -24.88 30.98 -0.04
N GLN A 66 -26.10 30.72 -0.53
CA GLN A 66 -26.52 29.38 -0.95
C GLN A 66 -25.67 28.86 -2.12
N GLU A 67 -25.42 29.70 -3.14
CA GLU A 67 -24.58 29.35 -4.29
C GLU A 67 -23.12 29.05 -3.86
N VAL A 68 -22.56 29.87 -2.98
CA VAL A 68 -21.20 29.66 -2.45
C VAL A 68 -21.12 28.35 -1.64
N MET A 69 -22.12 28.06 -0.82
CA MET A 69 -22.18 26.82 -0.05
C MET A 69 -22.34 25.58 -0.93
N GLU A 70 -23.16 25.65 -1.98
CA GLU A 70 -23.29 24.57 -2.96
C GLU A 70 -21.96 24.29 -3.67
N GLN A 71 -21.26 25.35 -4.09
CA GLN A 71 -19.95 25.20 -4.74
C GLN A 71 -18.91 24.60 -3.78
N LEU A 72 -18.89 25.02 -2.51
CA LEU A 72 -17.98 24.46 -1.50
C LEU A 72 -18.22 22.98 -1.25
N GLU A 73 -19.49 22.57 -1.17
CA GLU A 73 -19.87 21.17 -1.00
C GLU A 73 -19.38 20.35 -2.20
N LYS A 74 -19.64 20.83 -3.41
CA LYS A 74 -19.22 20.19 -4.65
C LYS A 74 -17.70 20.05 -4.76
N ASP A 75 -16.95 21.09 -4.41
CA ASP A 75 -15.48 21.06 -4.40
C ASP A 75 -14.98 20.00 -3.41
N ARG A 76 -15.53 19.97 -2.19
CA ARG A 76 -15.19 18.95 -1.18
C ARG A 76 -15.49 17.55 -1.69
N GLU A 77 -16.68 17.32 -2.25
CA GLU A 77 -17.07 16.00 -2.79
C GLU A 77 -16.15 15.55 -3.92
N TYR A 78 -15.75 16.46 -4.80
CA TYR A 78 -14.82 16.16 -5.88
C TYR A 78 -13.43 15.78 -5.36
N GLU A 79 -12.89 16.53 -4.40
CA GLU A 79 -11.60 16.22 -3.77
C GLU A 79 -11.65 14.87 -3.03
N LEU A 80 -12.71 14.62 -2.26
CA LEU A 80 -12.90 13.34 -1.57
C LEU A 80 -13.07 12.17 -2.55
N ALA A 81 -13.79 12.35 -3.65
CA ALA A 81 -13.94 11.32 -4.67
C ALA A 81 -12.59 10.95 -5.31
N ASN A 82 -11.76 11.94 -5.62
CA ASN A 82 -10.41 11.71 -6.15
C ASN A 82 -9.52 10.97 -5.14
N LEU A 83 -9.54 11.41 -3.88
CA LEU A 83 -8.77 10.80 -2.81
C LEU A 83 -9.19 9.35 -2.58
N ASN A 84 -10.49 9.08 -2.48
CA ASN A 84 -11.04 7.73 -2.33
C ASN A 84 -10.67 6.82 -3.52
N SER A 85 -10.72 7.35 -4.74
CA SER A 85 -10.29 6.60 -5.93
C SER A 85 -8.81 6.24 -5.85
N TRP A 86 -7.98 7.15 -5.36
CA TRP A 86 -6.55 6.90 -5.20
C TRP A 86 -6.26 5.89 -4.08
N GLU A 87 -6.92 6.00 -2.92
CA GLU A 87 -6.85 5.02 -1.84
C GLU A 87 -7.27 3.62 -2.30
N SER A 88 -8.33 3.52 -3.11
CA SER A 88 -8.77 2.24 -3.68
C SER A 88 -7.69 1.60 -4.54
N GLN A 89 -7.01 2.38 -5.38
CA GLN A 89 -5.90 1.87 -6.19
C GLN A 89 -4.72 1.42 -5.32
N LEU A 90 -4.38 2.17 -4.27
CA LEU A 90 -3.33 1.79 -3.33
C LEU A 90 -3.64 0.47 -2.62
N GLU A 91 -4.89 0.23 -2.22
CA GLU A 91 -5.29 -1.03 -1.59
C GLU A 91 -5.21 -2.21 -2.57
N VAL A 92 -5.56 -2.00 -3.85
CA VAL A 92 -5.35 -3.00 -4.90
C VAL A 92 -3.85 -3.32 -5.05
N ASP A 93 -3.00 -2.31 -5.12
CA ASP A 93 -1.55 -2.48 -5.25
C ASP A 93 -0.95 -3.22 -4.05
N LYS A 94 -1.38 -2.89 -2.83
CA LYS A 94 -1.00 -3.59 -1.60
C LYS A 94 -1.36 -5.07 -1.69
N ASN A 95 -2.61 -5.39 -2.01
CA ASN A 95 -3.07 -6.78 -2.13
C ASN A 95 -2.28 -7.56 -3.19
N ASN A 96 -1.94 -6.92 -4.31
CA ASN A 96 -1.11 -7.52 -5.35
C ASN A 96 0.31 -7.83 -4.84
N TYR A 97 0.94 -6.91 -4.10
CA TYR A 97 2.26 -7.14 -3.52
C TYR A 97 2.24 -8.21 -2.43
N GLU A 98 1.23 -8.24 -1.57
CA GLU A 98 1.04 -9.27 -0.54
C GLU A 98 0.83 -10.66 -1.17
N THR A 99 0.05 -10.74 -2.24
CA THR A 99 -0.12 -12.00 -3.00
C THR A 99 1.21 -12.50 -3.54
N ARG A 100 1.99 -11.63 -4.20
CA ARG A 100 3.33 -11.99 -4.70
C ARG A 100 4.30 -12.35 -3.59
N LEU A 101 4.21 -11.69 -2.44
CA LEU A 101 5.05 -12.01 -1.28
C LEU A 101 4.76 -13.42 -0.76
N ASN A 102 3.48 -13.79 -0.71
CA ASN A 102 3.05 -15.15 -0.34
C ASN A 102 3.59 -16.19 -1.32
N GLU A 103 3.46 -15.95 -2.62
CA GLU A 103 4.00 -16.84 -3.67
C GLU A 103 5.52 -17.05 -3.51
N VAL A 104 6.29 -15.96 -3.40
CA VAL A 104 7.75 -16.03 -3.23
C VAL A 104 8.11 -16.77 -1.94
N THR A 105 7.36 -16.55 -0.86
CA THR A 105 7.58 -17.25 0.42
C THR A 105 7.32 -18.76 0.29
N THR A 106 6.29 -19.17 -0.45
CA THR A 106 6.03 -20.59 -0.74
C THR A 106 7.15 -21.20 -1.59
N PHE A 107 7.64 -20.48 -2.61
CA PHE A 107 8.76 -20.94 -3.42
C PHE A 107 10.04 -21.09 -2.59
N GLU A 108 10.41 -20.08 -1.81
CA GLU A 108 11.57 -20.11 -0.91
C GLU A 108 11.50 -21.32 0.05
N SER A 109 10.34 -21.60 0.63
CA SER A 109 10.14 -22.77 1.50
C SER A 109 10.37 -24.09 0.75
N THR A 110 9.87 -24.20 -0.47
CA THR A 110 10.03 -25.38 -1.32
C THR A 110 11.50 -25.61 -1.67
N TRP A 111 12.20 -24.54 -2.08
CA TRP A 111 13.62 -24.59 -2.41
C TRP A 111 14.51 -24.84 -1.18
N THR A 112 14.11 -24.37 -0.01
CA THR A 112 14.79 -24.66 1.25
C THR A 112 14.72 -26.14 1.59
N LYS A 113 13.54 -26.77 1.44
CA LYS A 113 13.37 -28.22 1.61
C LYS A 113 14.21 -28.99 0.60
N LEU A 114 14.24 -28.53 -0.65
CA LEU A 114 15.08 -29.14 -1.69
C LEU A 114 16.58 -29.07 -1.32
N LEU A 115 17.06 -27.91 -0.84
CA LEU A 115 18.43 -27.74 -0.36
C LEU A 115 18.75 -28.74 0.76
N GLN A 116 17.88 -28.82 1.78
CA GLN A 116 18.06 -29.73 2.91
C GLN A 116 18.13 -31.20 2.46
N ASN A 117 17.30 -31.60 1.51
CA ASN A 117 17.32 -32.95 0.97
C ASN A 117 18.61 -33.24 0.16
N ASN A 118 19.08 -32.28 -0.64
CA ASN A 118 20.33 -32.43 -1.38
C ASN A 118 21.53 -32.52 -0.44
N ILE A 119 21.61 -31.68 0.60
CA ILE A 119 22.67 -31.75 1.61
C ILE A 119 22.68 -33.12 2.31
N LYS A 120 21.51 -33.64 2.70
CA LYS A 120 21.41 -34.98 3.32
C LYS A 120 21.86 -36.09 2.39
N SER A 121 21.47 -36.03 1.11
CA SER A 121 21.87 -37.00 0.09
C SER A 121 23.39 -36.97 -0.13
N ASP A 122 23.97 -35.79 -0.34
CA ASP A 122 25.42 -35.64 -0.51
C ASP A 122 26.20 -36.16 0.71
N PHE A 123 25.70 -35.91 1.92
CA PHE A 123 26.35 -36.42 3.14
C PHE A 123 26.23 -37.94 3.28
N THR A 124 25.08 -38.52 2.95
CA THR A 124 24.80 -39.97 3.09
C THR A 124 25.56 -40.79 2.05
N TYR A 125 25.68 -40.29 0.82
CA TYR A 125 26.34 -41.01 -0.28
C TYR A 125 27.81 -40.59 -0.49
N GLY A 126 28.23 -39.41 -0.01
CA GLY A 126 29.62 -38.96 -0.03
C GLY A 126 30.44 -39.37 1.20
N GLY A 127 29.79 -39.65 2.34
CA GLY A 127 30.46 -40.05 3.59
C GLY A 127 30.70 -41.56 3.77
N ALA A 128 30.09 -42.41 2.95
CA ALA A 128 30.22 -43.88 3.05
C ALA A 128 31.47 -44.46 2.37
N SER A 129 32.37 -43.60 1.90
CA SER A 129 33.66 -43.98 1.29
C SER A 129 34.82 -43.17 1.89
N GLN A 130 35.01 -43.31 3.20
CA GLN A 130 36.31 -43.16 3.87
C GLN A 130 36.45 -44.23 4.96
#